data_AF-A0A0F2JD49-F1
#
_entry.id   AF-A0A0F2JD49-F1
#
_cell.length_a   1.000
_cell.length_b   1.000
_cell.length_c   1.000
_cell.angle_alpha   90.00
_cell.angle_beta   90.00
_cell.angle_gamma   90.00
#
_symmetry.space_group_name_H-M   'P 1'
#
loop_
_entity.id
_entity.type
_entity.pdbx_description
1 polymer ?
#
loop_
_entity_poly.entity_id
_entity_poly.type
_entity_poly.pdbx_seq_one_letter_code
_entity_poly.pdbx_strand_id
1 'polypeptide(L)'
;MSGPHFHVPAPGERIEFTHPTTGAQHTLTVQEYEQHEMSHEHFDSQNQEFPTHYIVMSYTLSPDLPEGAFTVTDCIRSDQPRQKRTNPNEPQAFNSICIGIIGGADGPTAIIFGGSGQGKLHVACSALHFEPVDDVEWRMVFHEKRREDVTVELM
;
A
#
# COMPACT_ATOMS: atom_id res chain seq x y z
N MET A 1 9.82 12.56 1.43
CA MET A 1 9.59 13.31 2.67
C MET A 1 8.33 12.74 3.33
N SER A 2 8.35 12.52 4.65
CA SER A 2 7.16 12.02 5.36
C SER A 2 6.16 13.16 5.58
N GLY A 3 4.91 12.91 5.23
CA GLY A 3 3.78 13.80 5.45
C GLY A 3 2.99 13.45 6.72
N PRO A 4 1.82 14.07 6.90
CA PRO A 4 0.91 13.78 8.00
C PRO A 4 0.38 12.34 7.93
N HIS A 5 -0.03 11.83 9.09
CA HIS A 5 -0.75 10.57 9.20
C HIS A 5 -2.25 10.83 9.34
N PHE A 6 -3.04 9.83 8.96
CA PHE A 6 -4.50 9.88 9.10
C PHE A 6 -5.07 8.47 9.21
N HIS A 7 -6.22 8.37 9.87
CA HIS A 7 -7.08 7.19 9.83
C HIS A 7 -8.20 7.44 8.82
N VAL A 8 -8.81 6.39 8.28
CA VAL A 8 -9.94 6.52 7.34
C VAL A 8 -11.19 5.94 7.98
N PRO A 9 -12.10 6.78 8.49
CA PRO A 9 -13.35 6.30 9.03
C PRO A 9 -14.44 5.99 7.98
N ALA A 10 -14.42 6.60 6.78
CA ALA A 10 -15.40 6.29 5.74
C ALA A 10 -15.03 6.78 4.31
N PRO A 11 -15.59 6.13 3.25
CA PRO A 11 -15.67 6.70 1.91
C PRO A 11 -16.29 8.11 1.88
N GLY A 12 -15.75 9.00 1.04
CA GLY A 12 -16.20 10.39 0.89
C GLY A 12 -15.52 11.39 1.83
N GLU A 13 -14.71 10.91 2.77
CA GLU A 13 -13.96 11.77 3.68
C GLU A 13 -12.86 12.57 2.99
N ARG A 14 -12.61 13.77 3.51
CA ARG A 14 -11.66 14.73 2.95
C ARG A 14 -10.58 15.03 3.97
N ILE A 15 -9.33 14.81 3.57
CA ILE A 15 -8.15 15.08 4.38
C ILE A 15 -7.37 16.21 3.71
N GLU A 16 -7.34 17.37 4.36
CA GLU A 16 -6.55 18.51 3.90
C GLU A 16 -5.09 18.36 4.35
N PHE A 17 -4.16 18.68 3.45
CA PHE A 17 -2.74 18.69 3.76
C PHE A 17 -2.00 19.77 2.98
N THR A 18 -0.84 20.15 3.50
CA THR A 18 0.05 21.11 2.85
C THR A 18 1.26 20.37 2.31
N HIS A 19 1.57 20.56 1.02
CA HIS A 19 2.76 19.99 0.41
C HIS A 19 4.02 20.57 1.09
N PRO A 20 4.91 19.75 1.63
CA PRO A 20 5.99 20.21 2.51
C PRO A 20 7.03 21.10 1.82
N THR A 21 7.30 20.86 0.53
CA THR A 21 8.28 21.65 -0.24
C THR A 21 7.69 22.92 -0.87
N THR A 22 6.49 22.85 -1.46
CA THR A 22 5.89 23.96 -2.21
C THR A 22 4.98 24.85 -1.37
N GLY A 23 4.50 24.37 -0.20
CA GLY A 23 3.52 25.07 0.62
C GLY A 23 2.09 25.07 0.04
N ALA A 24 1.85 24.39 -1.08
CA ALA A 24 0.54 24.31 -1.70
C ALA A 24 -0.43 23.47 -0.85
N GLN A 25 -1.69 23.90 -0.73
CA GLN A 25 -2.74 23.14 -0.06
C GLN A 25 -3.39 22.18 -1.04
N HIS A 26 -3.61 20.94 -0.59
CA HIS A 26 -4.26 19.88 -1.33
C HIS A 26 -5.28 19.19 -0.44
N THR A 27 -6.26 18.56 -1.07
CA THR A 27 -7.28 17.74 -0.42
C THR A 27 -7.24 16.33 -1.00
N LEU A 28 -7.04 15.34 -0.14
CA LEU A 28 -7.27 13.93 -0.46
C LEU A 28 -8.72 13.60 -0.18
N THR A 29 -9.45 13.07 -1.16
CA THR A 29 -10.81 12.58 -0.97
C THR A 29 -10.86 11.08 -1.14
N VAL A 30 -11.21 10.35 -0.08
CA VAL A 30 -11.38 8.90 -0.11
C VAL A 30 -12.59 8.57 -0.98
N GLN A 31 -12.42 7.68 -1.95
CA GLN A 31 -13.49 7.22 -2.84
C GLN A 31 -14.06 5.90 -2.34
N GLU A 32 -13.20 4.92 -2.10
CA GLU A 32 -13.57 3.59 -1.59
C GLU A 32 -12.55 3.15 -0.53
N TYR A 33 -13.03 2.31 0.39
CA TYR A 33 -12.24 1.75 1.49
C TYR A 33 -12.77 0.35 1.80
N GLU A 34 -12.07 -0.68 1.33
CA GLU A 34 -12.57 -2.05 1.32
C GLU A 34 -11.56 -3.02 1.90
N GLN A 35 -12.07 -3.98 2.67
CA GLN A 35 -11.29 -5.13 3.11
C GLN A 35 -11.23 -6.19 2.01
N HIS A 36 -10.03 -6.69 1.74
CA HIS A 36 -9.75 -7.74 0.78
C HIS A 36 -9.00 -8.89 1.44
N GLU A 37 -9.16 -10.09 0.88
CA GLU A 37 -8.45 -11.30 1.31
C GLU A 37 -7.87 -11.99 0.08
N MET A 38 -6.57 -12.27 0.09
CA MET A 38 -5.93 -13.06 -0.96
C MET A 38 -6.29 -14.54 -0.80
N SER A 39 -6.61 -15.24 -1.89
CA SER A 39 -6.78 -16.69 -1.80
C SER A 39 -5.46 -17.37 -1.42
N HIS A 40 -5.54 -18.31 -0.48
CA HIS A 40 -4.40 -19.12 -0.02
C HIS A 40 -3.76 -19.96 -1.14
N GLU A 41 -4.48 -20.18 -2.25
CA GLU A 41 -4.01 -20.91 -3.42
C GLU A 41 -2.79 -20.25 -4.09
N HIS A 42 -2.60 -18.94 -3.91
CA HIS A 42 -1.42 -18.23 -4.40
C HIS A 42 -0.15 -18.47 -3.57
N PHE A 43 -0.27 -19.03 -2.37
CA PHE A 43 0.81 -19.28 -1.43
C PHE A 43 0.95 -20.79 -1.15
N ASP A 44 1.30 -21.55 -2.19
CA ASP A 44 1.45 -23.01 -2.09
C ASP A 44 2.76 -23.39 -1.37
N SER A 45 2.78 -23.13 -0.06
CA SER A 45 3.87 -23.56 0.83
C SER A 45 3.34 -24.61 1.81
N GLN A 46 3.98 -25.77 1.82
CA GLN A 46 3.51 -26.91 2.64
C GLN A 46 3.62 -26.64 4.14
N ASN A 47 4.57 -25.78 4.56
CA ASN A 47 4.93 -25.62 5.97
C ASN A 47 4.74 -24.20 6.52
N GLN A 48 4.35 -23.23 5.69
CA GLN A 48 4.16 -21.84 6.11
C GLN A 48 2.75 -21.34 5.85
N GLU A 49 2.28 -20.51 6.76
CA GLU A 49 1.04 -19.75 6.68
C GLU A 49 1.43 -18.30 6.44
N PHE A 50 0.86 -17.68 5.41
CA PHE A 50 1.08 -16.30 5.04
C PHE A 50 -0.13 -15.46 5.45
N PRO A 51 0.07 -14.20 5.86
CA PRO A 51 -1.04 -13.27 6.06
C PRO A 51 -1.70 -12.93 4.72
N THR A 52 -3.03 -12.87 4.71
CA THR A 52 -3.84 -12.73 3.48
C THR A 52 -4.78 -11.53 3.51
N HIS A 53 -5.05 -10.95 4.68
CA HIS A 53 -6.00 -9.85 4.84
C HIS A 53 -5.30 -8.50 4.65
N TYR A 54 -5.94 -7.60 3.93
CA TYR A 54 -5.46 -6.23 3.74
C TYR A 54 -6.62 -5.30 3.39
N ILE A 55 -6.39 -4.00 3.46
CA ILE A 55 -7.33 -2.96 3.03
C ILE A 55 -6.84 -2.33 1.74
N VAL A 56 -7.78 -2.08 0.83
CA VAL A 56 -7.59 -1.28 -0.37
C VAL A 56 -8.34 0.04 -0.19
N MET A 57 -7.62 1.14 -0.34
CA MET A 57 -8.18 2.49 -0.35
C MET A 57 -8.00 3.11 -1.74
N SER A 58 -9.08 3.58 -2.34
CA SER A 58 -9.03 4.43 -3.52
C SER A 58 -9.28 5.90 -3.15
N TYR A 59 -8.55 6.83 -3.75
CA TYR A 59 -8.63 8.25 -3.42
C TYR A 59 -8.32 9.15 -4.62
N THR A 60 -8.77 10.41 -4.55
CA THR A 60 -8.45 11.47 -5.52
C THR A 60 -7.80 12.65 -4.82
N LEU A 61 -7.07 13.47 -5.57
CA LEU A 61 -6.40 14.68 -5.09
C LEU A 61 -6.96 15.94 -5.76
N SER A 62 -7.09 17.02 -5.00
CA SER A 62 -7.46 18.34 -5.52
C SER A 62 -6.75 19.48 -4.79
N PRO A 63 -5.97 20.33 -5.48
CA PRO A 63 -5.46 20.15 -6.84
C PRO A 63 -4.67 18.83 -6.99
N ASP A 64 -4.60 18.30 -8.19
CA ASP A 64 -3.88 17.06 -8.45
C ASP A 64 -2.35 17.27 -8.34
N LEU A 65 -1.60 16.19 -8.07
CA LEU A 65 -0.14 16.20 -7.98
C LEU A 65 0.48 15.47 -9.18
N PRO A 66 1.72 15.84 -9.58
CA PRO A 66 2.43 15.12 -10.62
C PRO A 66 2.56 13.62 -10.31
N GLU A 67 2.58 12.81 -11.36
CA GLU A 67 2.69 11.37 -11.21
C GLU A 67 3.98 10.96 -10.48
N GLY A 68 3.86 10.04 -9.54
CA GLY A 68 4.97 9.58 -8.71
C GLY A 68 5.46 10.58 -7.66
N ALA A 69 4.91 11.81 -7.60
CA ALA A 69 5.30 12.80 -6.59
C ALA A 69 4.64 12.55 -5.22
N PHE A 70 3.62 11.70 -5.16
CA PHE A 70 2.85 11.45 -3.95
C PHE A 70 2.37 10.00 -3.88
N THR A 71 2.46 9.39 -2.71
CA THR A 71 1.90 8.08 -2.40
C THR A 71 1.34 8.06 -0.98
N VAL A 72 0.33 7.22 -0.74
CA VAL A 72 -0.11 6.87 0.61
C VAL A 72 0.37 5.47 0.96
N THR A 73 0.91 5.28 2.16
CA THR A 73 1.44 4.01 2.63
C THR A 73 0.94 3.71 4.03
N ASP A 74 0.80 2.44 4.38
CA ASP A 74 0.56 2.02 5.75
C ASP A 74 1.73 2.42 6.69
N CYS A 75 1.42 2.81 7.92
CA CYS A 75 2.40 3.01 8.99
C CYS A 75 2.98 1.71 9.55
N ILE A 76 2.24 0.60 9.49
CA ILE A 76 2.67 -0.70 10.01
C ILE A 76 3.28 -1.59 8.92
N ARG A 77 3.98 -2.64 9.34
CA ARG A 77 4.57 -3.63 8.44
C ARG A 77 3.69 -4.86 8.39
N SER A 78 3.70 -5.53 7.24
CA SER A 78 3.05 -6.83 7.09
C SER A 78 3.53 -7.82 8.15
N ASP A 79 2.59 -8.62 8.63
CA ASP A 79 2.87 -9.77 9.44
C ASP A 79 3.89 -10.68 8.72
N GLN A 80 4.78 -11.28 9.49
CA GLN A 80 5.75 -12.21 8.91
C GLN A 80 5.11 -13.59 8.75
N PRO A 81 5.40 -14.32 7.66
CA PRO A 81 4.92 -15.69 7.50
C PRO A 81 5.30 -16.56 8.70
N ARG A 82 4.37 -17.38 9.18
CA ARG A 82 4.56 -18.24 10.35
C ARG A 82 4.51 -19.71 9.96
N GLN A 83 5.15 -20.57 10.76
CA GLN A 83 5.04 -22.02 10.52
C GLN A 83 3.61 -22.49 10.78
N LYS A 84 3.08 -23.32 9.87
CA LYS A 84 1.82 -24.02 10.10
C LYS A 84 1.95 -24.84 11.38
N ARG A 85 0.92 -24.84 12.22
CA ARG A 85 0.87 -25.72 13.41
C ARG A 85 0.75 -27.16 12.94
N THR A 86 1.89 -27.82 12.73
CA THR A 86 1.93 -29.25 12.44
C THR A 86 1.59 -30.02 13.71
N ASN A 87 0.73 -31.04 13.60
CA ASN A 87 0.50 -31.98 14.68
C ASN A 87 1.85 -32.57 15.15
N PRO A 88 2.11 -32.77 16.46
CA PRO A 88 3.39 -33.25 16.97
C PRO A 88 3.82 -34.65 16.47
N ASN A 89 2.98 -35.33 15.70
CA ASN A 89 3.23 -36.65 15.12
C ASN A 89 3.78 -36.64 13.68
N GLU A 90 3.93 -35.49 13.03
CA GLU A 90 4.50 -35.40 11.68
C GLU A 90 5.98 -34.98 11.71
N PRO A 91 6.84 -35.57 10.86
CA PRO A 91 8.28 -35.33 10.89
C PRO A 91 8.61 -33.87 10.55
N GLN A 92 9.24 -33.17 11.49
CA GLN A 92 9.72 -31.79 11.34
C GLN A 92 10.92 -31.71 10.40
N ALA A 93 10.78 -31.04 9.25
CA ALA A 93 11.91 -30.56 8.48
C ALA A 93 12.38 -29.21 9.06
N PHE A 94 13.35 -29.25 9.98
CA PHE A 94 14.04 -28.04 10.43
C PHE A 94 14.96 -27.52 9.31
N ASN A 95 14.47 -26.57 8.52
CA ASN A 95 15.31 -25.69 7.71
C ASN A 95 14.86 -24.25 7.93
N SER A 96 15.47 -23.59 8.92
CA SER A 96 15.23 -22.18 9.25
C SER A 96 16.41 -21.35 8.79
N ILE A 97 16.41 -20.93 7.52
CA ILE A 97 17.02 -19.66 7.11
C ILE A 97 16.19 -19.11 5.95
N CYS A 98 15.28 -18.19 6.24
CA CYS A 98 14.61 -17.40 5.21
C CYS A 98 14.87 -15.92 5.53
N ILE A 99 15.78 -15.32 4.77
CA ILE A 99 15.89 -13.87 4.64
C ILE A 99 14.62 -13.43 3.91
N GLY A 100 13.58 -13.09 4.66
CA GLY A 100 12.36 -12.49 4.14
C GLY A 100 12.60 -11.05 3.74
N ILE A 101 13.37 -10.81 2.67
CA ILE A 101 13.27 -9.55 1.95
C ILE A 101 12.04 -9.67 1.06
N ILE A 102 10.86 -9.56 1.67
CA ILE A 102 9.78 -8.81 1.02
C ILE A 102 9.93 -7.41 1.58
N GLY A 103 11.04 -6.78 1.17
CA GLY A 103 11.22 -5.36 1.37
C GLY A 103 10.03 -4.68 0.70
N GLY A 104 9.39 -3.77 1.44
CA GLY A 104 8.48 -2.78 0.89
C GLY A 104 9.21 -1.95 -0.16
N ALA A 105 9.32 -2.51 -1.35
CA ALA A 105 10.02 -1.99 -2.51
C ALA A 105 9.35 -2.54 -3.78
N ASP A 106 8.02 -2.54 -3.79
CA ASP A 106 7.34 -1.96 -4.93
C ASP A 106 6.23 -1.12 -4.31
N GLY A 107 6.34 0.20 -4.41
CA GLY A 107 5.25 1.08 -4.01
C GLY A 107 4.01 0.65 -4.79
N PRO A 108 2.79 0.88 -4.29
CA PRO A 108 1.60 0.53 -5.04
C PRO A 108 1.77 1.08 -6.47
N THR A 109 1.76 0.19 -7.46
CA THR A 109 1.47 0.61 -8.83
C THR A 109 0.12 1.29 -8.70
N ALA A 110 0.08 2.62 -8.73
CA ALA A 110 -1.17 3.34 -8.74
C ALA A 110 -1.91 2.87 -9.98
N ILE A 111 -2.87 1.95 -9.81
CA ILE A 111 -3.73 1.54 -10.90
C ILE A 111 -4.69 2.71 -11.10
N ILE A 112 -4.31 3.61 -12.00
CA ILE A 112 -5.10 4.79 -12.35
C ILE A 112 -6.26 4.30 -13.22
N PHE A 113 -7.42 4.03 -12.61
CA PHE A 113 -8.66 3.89 -13.36
C PHE A 113 -9.18 5.29 -13.72
N GLY A 114 -8.81 5.78 -14.91
CA GLY A 114 -9.24 7.07 -15.43
C GLY A 114 -10.53 6.99 -16.22
N GLY A 115 -11.66 7.37 -15.61
CA GLY A 115 -12.91 7.71 -16.29
C GLY A 115 -13.03 9.22 -16.50
N SER A 116 -13.38 9.66 -17.71
CA SER A 116 -13.32 11.04 -18.22
C SER A 116 -14.26 12.05 -17.53
N GLY A 117 -14.02 12.37 -16.26
CA GLY A 117 -14.73 13.42 -15.53
C GLY A 117 -14.51 13.45 -14.01
N GLN A 118 -13.96 12.38 -13.42
CA GLN A 118 -13.52 12.34 -12.03
C GLN A 118 -12.00 12.52 -11.99
N GLY A 119 -11.46 13.21 -10.98
CA GLY A 119 -10.00 13.43 -10.85
C GLY A 119 -9.22 12.11 -10.88
N LYS A 120 -7.90 12.18 -11.11
CA LYS A 120 -7.03 10.99 -11.20
C LYS A 120 -7.25 10.09 -9.98
N LEU A 121 -7.69 8.86 -10.21
CA LEU A 121 -7.90 7.89 -9.14
C LEU A 121 -6.56 7.26 -8.77
N HIS A 122 -6.28 7.21 -7.47
CA HIS A 122 -5.11 6.58 -6.89
C HIS A 122 -5.55 5.43 -5.98
N VAL A 123 -4.66 4.46 -5.78
CA VAL A 123 -4.90 3.29 -4.93
C VAL A 123 -3.74 3.12 -3.96
N ALA A 124 -4.05 2.83 -2.70
CA ALA A 124 -3.11 2.41 -1.68
C ALA A 124 -3.58 1.10 -1.03
N CYS A 125 -2.63 0.23 -0.69
CA CYS A 125 -2.89 -1.02 0.00
C CYS A 125 -2.21 -1.00 1.38
N SER A 126 -2.89 -1.57 2.38
CA SER A 126 -2.33 -1.73 3.72
C SER A 126 -1.26 -2.83 3.75
N ALA A 127 -0.60 -2.96 4.89
CA ALA A 127 0.13 -4.15 5.27
C ALA A 127 -0.77 -5.39 5.25
N LEU A 128 -0.16 -6.57 5.11
CA LEU A 128 -0.85 -7.86 5.18
C LEU A 128 -0.97 -8.34 6.63
N HIS A 129 -2.15 -8.86 6.97
CA HIS A 129 -2.49 -9.37 8.30
C HIS A 129 -3.04 -10.80 8.25
N PHE A 130 -2.80 -11.57 9.31
CA PHE A 130 -3.43 -12.89 9.47
C PHE A 130 -4.93 -12.81 9.73
N GLU A 131 -5.38 -11.74 10.38
CA GLU A 131 -6.77 -11.48 10.71
C GLU A 131 -7.24 -10.20 10.02
N PRO A 132 -8.54 -10.05 9.74
CA PRO A 132 -9.16 -8.79 9.35
C PRO A 132 -8.69 -7.61 10.20
N VAL A 133 -8.41 -6.48 9.55
CA VAL A 133 -8.15 -5.20 10.22
C VAL A 133 -9.18 -4.18 9.75
N ASP A 134 -9.69 -3.40 10.70
CA ASP A 134 -10.70 -2.35 10.43
C ASP A 134 -10.09 -0.94 10.50
N ASP A 135 -8.94 -0.79 11.16
CA ASP A 135 -8.31 0.51 11.40
C ASP A 135 -6.84 0.49 10.97
N VAL A 136 -6.54 1.23 9.90
CA VAL A 136 -5.19 1.42 9.37
C VAL A 136 -4.81 2.88 9.50
N GLU A 137 -3.68 3.14 10.18
CA GLU A 137 -3.04 4.45 10.17
C GLU A 137 -2.24 4.60 8.88
N TRP A 138 -2.69 5.50 8.01
CA TRP A 138 -2.04 5.82 6.76
C TRP A 138 -1.06 6.97 6.92
N ARG A 139 -0.01 6.95 6.12
CA ARG A 139 1.00 8.00 6.01
C ARG A 139 1.06 8.53 4.59
N MET A 140 1.02 9.85 4.48
CA MET A 140 1.31 10.54 3.22
C MET A 140 2.83 10.58 2.98
N VAL A 141 3.27 10.29 1.77
CA VAL A 141 4.69 10.32 1.39
C VAL A 141 4.86 11.14 0.12
N PHE A 142 5.72 12.16 0.19
CA PHE A 142 6.05 13.05 -0.92
C PHE A 142 7.38 12.66 -1.53
N HIS A 143 7.44 12.53 -2.84
CA HIS A 143 8.64 12.15 -3.58
C HIS A 143 9.11 13.33 -4.43
N GLU A 144 10.38 13.72 -4.27
CA GLU A 144 10.98 14.75 -5.09
C GLU A 144 11.71 14.11 -6.27
N LYS A 145 11.25 14.39 -7.49
CA LYS A 145 12.00 14.02 -8.68
C LYS A 145 13.16 14.99 -8.86
N ARG A 146 14.36 14.58 -8.45
CA ARG A 146 15.57 15.41 -8.53
C ARG A 146 16.22 15.45 -9.91
N ARG A 147 15.72 14.69 -10.89
CA ARG A 147 16.26 14.63 -12.25
C ARG A 147 15.13 14.65 -13.28
N GLU A 148 15.36 15.42 -14.33
CA GLU A 148 14.49 15.46 -15.51
C GLU A 148 14.57 14.12 -16.25
N ASP A 149 13.45 13.68 -16.83
CA ASP A 149 13.44 12.52 -17.70
C ASP A 149 14.23 12.84 -18.97
N VAL A 150 15.22 12.02 -19.29
CA VAL A 150 15.94 12.12 -20.56
C VAL A 150 15.24 11.21 -21.56
N THR A 151 14.58 11.81 -22.54
CA THR A 151 14.06 11.08 -23.71
C THR A 151 15.24 10.79 -24.64
N VAL A 152 15.52 9.50 -24.86
CA VAL A 152 16.54 9.06 -25.82
C VAL A 152 15.82 8.52 -27.04
N GLU A 153 16.01 9.14 -28.21
CA GLU A 153 15.62 8.54 -29.48
C GLU A 153 16.68 7.50 -29.87
N LEU A 154 16.23 6.25 -30.01
CA LEU A 154 17.06 5.17 -30.55
C LEU A 154 16.96 5.24 -32.09
N MET A 155 18.07 5.61 -32.74
CA MET A 155 18.23 5.56 -34.20
C MET A 155 18.63 4.17 -34.69
#